data_AF-A0A960EQC0-F1
#
_entry.id   AF-A0A960EQC0-F1
#
_cell.length_a   1.000
_cell.length_b   1.000
_cell.length_c   1.000
_cell.angle_alpha   90.00
_cell.angle_beta   90.00
_cell.angle_gamma   90.00
#
_symmetry.space_group_name_H-M   'P 1'
#
loop_
_entity.id
_entity.type
_entity.pdbx_description
1 polymer ?
#
loop_
_entity_poly.entity_id
_entity_poly.type
_entity_poly.pdbx_seq_one_letter_code
_entity_poly.pdbx_strand_id
1 'polypeptide(L)'
;MRGTPDPQMAMLTTLSPEELIPPDHPIRRIRVVVDDVLASMDGTFDGLYSTEGRPSVPPEALLQASVLMAMYSIRSERAFCERL
;
A
#
# COMPACT_ATOMS: atom_id res chain seq x y z
N MET A 1 9.82 14.97 -3.07
CA MET A 1 8.60 14.71 -3.86
C MET A 1 7.90 13.46 -3.36
N ARG A 2 6.57 13.47 -3.18
CA ARG A 2 5.77 12.25 -2.92
C ARG A 2 5.70 11.44 -4.22
N GLY A 3 6.03 10.15 -4.14
CA GLY A 3 5.92 9.27 -5.31
C GLY A 3 4.48 8.87 -5.59
N THR A 4 4.22 8.53 -6.84
CA THR A 4 2.95 7.93 -7.28
C THR A 4 3.10 6.41 -7.28
N PRO A 5 2.08 5.66 -6.83
CA PRO A 5 2.08 4.22 -7.01
C PRO A 5 2.11 3.89 -8.51
N ASP A 6 3.12 3.12 -8.93
CA ASP A 6 3.22 2.58 -10.27
C ASP A 6 2.82 1.10 -10.21
N PRO A 7 1.58 0.74 -10.61
CA PRO A 7 1.19 -0.65 -10.75
C PRO A 7 1.83 -1.21 -12.03
N GLN A 8 3.16 -1.30 -12.04
CA GLN A 8 3.87 -1.88 -13.15
C GLN A 8 3.50 -3.36 -13.23
N MET A 9 2.72 -3.71 -14.25
CA MET A 9 2.43 -5.09 -14.61
C MET A 9 3.76 -5.84 -14.80
N ALA A 10 3.85 -7.04 -14.25
CA ALA A 10 5.08 -7.80 -14.34
C ALA A 10 5.40 -8.11 -15.81
N MET A 11 6.58 -7.69 -16.28
CA MET A 11 7.09 -8.02 -17.62
C MET A 11 7.25 -9.54 -17.83
N LEU A 12 7.25 -10.32 -16.74
CA LEU A 12 7.51 -11.76 -16.72
C LEU A 12 6.29 -12.60 -16.29
N THR A 13 5.27 -12.01 -15.68
CA THR A 13 4.10 -12.73 -15.16
C THR A 13 2.83 -12.01 -15.60
N THR A 14 1.89 -12.73 -16.21
CA THR A 14 0.62 -12.15 -16.68
C THR A 14 -0.43 -11.97 -15.59
N LEU A 15 -0.17 -12.47 -14.38
CA LEU A 15 -1.09 -12.43 -13.24
C LEU A 15 -0.72 -11.28 -12.32
N SER A 16 -1.71 -10.47 -11.94
CA SER A 16 -1.58 -9.49 -10.86
C SER A 16 -1.77 -10.14 -9.48
N PRO A 17 -1.17 -9.61 -8.40
CA PRO A 17 -1.46 -10.04 -7.03
C PRO A 17 -2.96 -10.00 -6.69
N GLU A 18 -3.67 -9.02 -7.26
CA GLU A 18 -5.12 -8.85 -7.13
C GLU A 18 -5.93 -10.03 -7.66
N GLU A 19 -5.44 -10.73 -8.68
CA GLU A 19 -6.09 -11.92 -9.25
C GLU A 19 -5.92 -13.15 -8.38
N LEU A 20 -4.91 -13.18 -7.50
CA LEU A 20 -4.65 -14.28 -6.58
C LEU A 20 -5.54 -14.23 -5.33
N ILE A 21 -6.19 -13.10 -5.06
CA ILE A 21 -7.06 -12.92 -3.90
C ILE A 21 -8.51 -13.29 -4.27
N PRO A 22 -9.15 -14.26 -3.60
CA PRO A 22 -10.54 -14.63 -3.87
C PRO A 22 -11.50 -13.43 -3.83
N PRO A 23 -12.57 -13.41 -4.65
CA PRO A 23 -13.53 -12.31 -4.68
C PRO A 23 -14.25 -12.09 -3.33
N ASP A 24 -14.47 -13.16 -2.57
CA ASP A 24 -15.12 -13.12 -1.27
C ASP A 24 -14.14 -12.95 -0.09
N HIS A 25 -12.85 -12.69 -0.37
CA HIS A 25 -11.86 -12.55 0.68
C HIS A 25 -12.12 -11.27 1.50
N PRO A 26 -12.16 -11.34 2.85
CA PRO A 26 -12.51 -10.21 3.71
C PRO A 26 -11.58 -8.99 3.54
N ILE A 27 -10.32 -9.22 3.13
CA ILE A 27 -9.35 -8.15 2.88
C ILE A 27 -9.81 -7.16 1.81
N ARG A 28 -10.65 -7.60 0.85
CA ARG A 28 -11.17 -6.70 -0.20
C ARG A 28 -12.08 -5.62 0.37
N ARG A 29 -12.90 -5.96 1.38
CA ARG A 29 -13.76 -4.98 2.07
C ARG A 29 -12.95 -4.01 2.92
N ILE A 30 -11.92 -4.54 3.58
CA ILE A 30 -11.06 -3.73 4.45
C ILE A 30 -10.24 -2.74 3.61
N ARG A 31 -9.73 -3.18 2.46
CA ARG A 31 -9.02 -2.30 1.53
C ARG A 31 -9.84 -1.06 1.16
N VAL A 32 -11.11 -1.23 0.80
CA VAL A 32 -11.99 -0.09 0.46
C VAL A 32 -12.03 0.93 1.60
N VAL A 33 -12.24 0.47 2.83
CA VAL A 33 -12.29 1.35 4.01
C VAL A 33 -10.96 2.05 4.26
N VAL A 34 -9.84 1.32 4.15
CA VAL A 34 -8.50 1.88 4.35
C VAL A 34 -8.18 2.91 3.27
N ASP A 35 -8.48 2.62 2.01
CA ASP A 35 -8.22 3.50 0.88
C ASP A 35 -9.02 4.80 1.00
N ASP A 36 -10.30 4.73 1.39
CA ASP A 36 -11.13 5.92 1.61
C ASP A 36 -10.59 6.82 2.73
N VAL A 37 -10.13 6.21 3.84
CA VAL A 37 -9.54 6.95 4.96
C VAL A 37 -8.23 7.61 4.53
N LEU A 38 -7.35 6.89 3.83
CA LEU A 38 -6.07 7.43 3.37
C LEU A 38 -6.27 8.53 2.32
N ALA A 39 -7.25 8.39 1.42
CA ALA A 39 -7.61 9.44 0.46
C ALA A 39 -8.08 10.72 1.15
N SER A 40 -8.80 10.61 2.28
CA SER A 40 -9.20 11.79 3.06
C SER A 40 -8.02 12.56 3.67
N MET A 41 -6.85 11.92 3.77
CA MET A 41 -5.63 12.50 4.34
C MET A 41 -4.66 13.06 3.27
N ASP A 42 -5.03 13.01 1.99
CA ASP A 42 -4.17 13.36 0.85
C ASP A 42 -3.53 14.75 0.98
N GLY A 43 -4.33 15.76 1.37
CA GLY A 43 -3.81 17.12 1.58
C GLY A 43 -2.81 17.24 2.73
N THR A 44 -2.94 16.41 3.78
CA THR A 44 -1.95 16.34 4.87
C THR A 44 -0.65 15.71 4.36
N PHE A 45 -0.76 14.63 3.57
CA PHE A 45 0.41 13.96 3.02
C PHE A 45 1.17 14.87 2.06
N ASP A 46 0.49 15.57 1.17
CA ASP A 46 1.13 16.51 0.24
C ASP A 46 1.92 17.61 0.97
N GLY A 47 1.39 18.13 2.08
CA GLY A 47 2.10 19.12 2.90
C GLY A 47 3.39 18.62 3.57
N LEU A 48 3.55 17.30 3.73
CA LEU A 48 4.73 16.70 4.36
C LEU A 48 5.90 16.48 3.38
N TYR A 49 5.65 16.48 2.08
CA TYR A 49 6.67 16.17 1.08
C TYR A 49 7.16 17.43 0.34
N SER A 50 8.48 17.53 0.15
CA SER A 50 9.08 18.54 -0.73
C SER A 50 8.58 18.39 -2.16
N THR A 51 8.40 19.50 -2.89
CA THR A 51 8.08 19.49 -4.33
C THR A 51 9.26 19.09 -5.22
N GLU A 52 10.48 19.08 -4.67
CA GLU A 52 11.71 18.80 -5.39
C GLU A 52 12.38 17.50 -4.91
N GLY A 53 13.38 17.03 -5.67
CA GLY A 53 14.18 15.85 -5.36
C GLY A 53 13.57 14.52 -5.82
N ARG A 54 14.19 13.42 -5.37
CA ARG A 54 13.78 12.06 -5.75
C ARG A 54 12.38 11.75 -5.19
N PRO A 55 11.45 11.19 -5.99
CA PRO A 55 10.18 10.68 -5.49
C PRO A 55 10.40 9.62 -4.40
N SER A 56 9.74 9.80 -3.26
CA SER A 56 9.72 8.81 -2.18
C SER A 56 8.70 7.71 -2.45
N VAL A 57 8.70 6.66 -1.62
CA VAL A 57 7.51 5.80 -1.50
C VAL A 57 6.36 6.64 -0.92
N PRO A 58 5.13 6.55 -1.46
CA PRO A 58 3.97 7.22 -0.90
C PRO A 58 3.67 6.71 0.52
N PRO A 59 3.30 7.61 1.48
CA PRO A 59 3.05 7.21 2.86
C PRO A 59 1.88 6.22 2.99
N GLU A 60 0.91 6.27 2.08
CA GLU A 60 -0.26 5.38 2.05
C GLU A 60 0.15 3.92 1.93
N ALA A 61 1.17 3.62 1.12
CA ALA A 61 1.66 2.26 0.94
C ALA A 61 2.24 1.69 2.26
N LEU A 62 2.97 2.51 3.01
CA LEU A 62 3.54 2.12 4.31
C LEU A 62 2.44 1.96 5.37
N LEU A 63 1.42 2.82 5.35
CA LEU A 63 0.28 2.74 6.25
C LEU A 63 -0.61 1.52 5.95
N GLN A 64 -0.87 1.22 4.68
CA GLN A 64 -1.55 -0.02 4.26
C GLN A 64 -0.79 -1.25 4.74
N ALA A 65 0.54 -1.29 4.58
CA ALA A 65 1.37 -2.37 5.09
C ALA A 65 1.25 -2.49 6.62
N SER A 66 1.22 -1.37 7.35
CA SER A 66 1.04 -1.36 8.80
C SER A 66 -0.31 -1.93 9.24
N VAL A 67 -1.38 -1.63 8.51
CA VAL A 67 -2.70 -2.23 8.75
C VAL A 67 -2.65 -3.74 8.54
N LEU A 68 -2.03 -4.21 7.44
CA LEU A 68 -1.85 -5.64 7.19
C LEU A 68 -1.05 -6.31 8.31
N MET A 69 0.05 -5.71 8.75
CA MET A 69 0.84 -6.25 9.85
C MET A 69 0.01 -6.39 11.13
N ALA A 70 -0.77 -5.36 11.48
CA ALA A 70 -1.63 -5.40 12.66
C ALA A 70 -2.70 -6.51 12.56
N MET A 71 -3.34 -6.64 11.39
CA MET A 71 -4.34 -7.66 11.11
C MET A 71 -3.80 -9.09 11.21
N TYR A 72 -2.59 -9.32 10.70
CA TYR A 72 -1.95 -10.64 10.70
C TYR A 72 -1.00 -10.85 11.88
N SER A 73 -0.99 -9.94 12.85
CA SER A 73 -0.11 -10.00 14.04
C SER A 73 1.38 -10.15 13.68
N ILE A 74 1.80 -9.53 12.58
CA ILE A 74 3.19 -9.49 12.13
C ILE A 74 3.93 -8.43 12.95
N ARG A 75 5.06 -8.83 13.52
CA ARG A 75 5.71 -8.06 14.59
C ARG A 75 6.68 -6.98 14.12
N SER A 76 7.02 -6.96 12.84
CA SER A 76 7.94 -5.97 12.27
C SER A 76 7.79 -5.87 10.75
N GLU A 77 8.17 -4.72 10.21
CA GLU A 77 8.25 -4.47 8.77
C GLU A 77 9.20 -5.45 8.08
N ARG A 78 10.31 -5.79 8.75
CA ARG A 78 11.24 -6.81 8.25
C ARG A 78 10.57 -8.18 8.11
N ALA A 79 9.85 -8.64 9.14
CA ALA A 79 9.15 -9.91 9.09
C ALA A 79 8.01 -9.92 8.07
N PHE A 80 7.41 -8.76 7.81
CA PHE A 80 6.42 -8.58 6.75
C PHE A 80 7.06 -8.76 5.36
N CYS A 81 8.18 -8.08 5.11
CA CYS A 81 8.92 -8.21 3.85
C CYS A 81 9.49 -9.62 3.62
N GLU A 82 9.84 -10.36 4.67
CA GLU A 82 10.31 -11.76 4.55
C GLU A 82 9.19 -12.74 4.12
N ARG A 83 7.93 -12.31 4.18
CA ARG A 83 6.75 -13.14 3.91
C ARG A 83 6.02 -12.74 2.60
N LEU A 84 6.50 -11.68 1.95
CA LEU A 84 6.13 -11.21 0.61
C LEU A 84 6.98 -11.93 -0.45
#